data_AF-A0A6I9PP09-F1
#
_entry.id   AF-A0A6I9PP09-F1
#
_cell.length_a   1.000
_cell.length_b   1.000
_cell.length_c   1.000
_cell.angle_alpha   90.00
_cell.angle_beta   90.00
_cell.angle_gamma   90.00
#
_symmetry.space_group_name_H-M   'P 1'
#
loop_
_entity.id
_entity.type
_entity.pdbx_description
1 polymer ?
#
loop_
_entity_poly.entity_id
_entity_poly.type
_entity_poly.pdbx_seq_one_letter_code
_entity_poly.pdbx_strand_id
1 'polypeptide(L)'
;SPESSSSPLPPDPQDGDEALALRLQQELDREAAGVQSVDLKEGGLFFCQICHRDLSHMTPEGRTQHLNRCLDQSEESAPAPPPPPPGLPDCPICGKKFKTQKSRSAHLKRCSSDMGVAPAVLLQALHRQTEETPNVPTTNTL
;
A
#
# COMPACT_ATOMS: atom_id res chain seq x y z
N SER A 1 63.45 33.51 -57.18
CA SER A 1 63.05 32.74 -55.98
C SER A 1 61.85 31.87 -56.33
N PRO A 2 61.83 30.61 -55.85
CA PRO A 2 60.73 29.66 -55.99
C PRO A 2 59.66 29.98 -54.92
N GLU A 3 58.92 28.96 -54.45
CA GLU A 3 57.93 28.89 -53.36
C GLU A 3 56.52 28.60 -53.94
N SER A 4 56.07 27.34 -53.98
CA SER A 4 55.36 26.61 -52.89
C SER A 4 53.86 26.94 -52.93
N SER A 5 52.88 26.06 -52.80
CA SER A 5 52.76 24.61 -52.66
C SER A 5 51.25 24.31 -52.77
N SER A 6 50.92 23.10 -53.22
CA SER A 6 49.72 22.33 -52.84
C SER A 6 48.34 22.93 -53.14
N SER A 7 47.78 22.52 -54.28
CA SER A 7 46.33 22.49 -54.48
C SER A 7 45.69 21.51 -53.48
N PRO A 8 44.62 21.89 -52.76
CA PRO A 8 43.90 20.97 -51.89
C PRO A 8 43.06 20.02 -52.74
N LEU A 9 43.41 18.73 -52.72
CA LEU A 9 42.54 17.63 -53.14
C LEU A 9 41.45 17.42 -52.07
N PRO A 10 40.25 16.96 -52.47
CA PRO A 10 39.02 17.11 -51.69
C PRO A 10 39.07 16.33 -50.38
N PRO A 11 38.41 16.82 -49.31
CA PRO A 11 38.23 16.04 -48.11
C PRO A 11 37.45 14.76 -48.45
N ASP A 12 38.01 13.65 -48.00
CA ASP A 12 37.41 12.32 -47.87
C ASP A 12 35.97 12.41 -47.34
N PRO A 13 35.02 11.55 -47.76
CA PRO A 13 33.63 11.60 -47.30
C PRO A 13 33.51 11.07 -45.87
N GLN A 14 34.22 11.70 -44.92
CA GLN A 14 33.87 11.66 -43.49
C GLN A 14 32.57 12.41 -43.19
N ASP A 15 31.93 12.96 -44.23
CA ASP A 15 30.59 13.56 -44.20
C ASP A 15 29.47 12.50 -44.25
N GLY A 16 29.78 11.22 -44.51
CA GLY A 16 28.75 10.17 -44.60
C GLY A 16 28.25 9.71 -43.24
N ASP A 17 29.16 9.23 -42.40
CA ASP A 17 28.84 8.61 -41.11
C ASP A 17 28.50 9.65 -40.05
N GLU A 18 29.19 10.80 -40.04
CA GLU A 18 28.87 11.90 -39.12
C GLU A 18 27.49 12.50 -39.44
N ALA A 19 27.19 12.76 -40.73
CA ALA A 19 25.86 13.23 -41.11
C ALA A 19 24.77 12.17 -40.89
N LEU A 20 25.10 10.88 -40.99
CA LEU A 20 24.18 9.80 -40.62
C LEU A 20 23.91 9.78 -39.11
N ALA A 21 24.95 9.87 -38.29
CA ALA A 21 24.84 9.91 -36.83
C ALA A 21 24.00 11.11 -36.36
N LEU A 22 24.22 12.29 -36.96
CA LEU A 22 23.44 13.49 -36.67
C LEU A 22 21.97 13.35 -37.07
N ARG A 23 21.68 12.75 -38.23
CA ARG A 23 20.30 12.45 -38.65
C ARG A 23 19.62 11.48 -37.68
N LEU A 24 20.33 10.45 -37.25
CA LEU A 24 19.82 9.47 -36.29
C LEU A 24 19.54 10.11 -34.92
N GLN A 25 20.44 10.98 -34.44
CA GLN A 25 20.25 11.74 -33.21
C GLN A 25 19.02 12.65 -33.29
N GLN A 26 18.84 13.37 -34.41
CA GLN A 26 17.67 14.23 -34.62
C GLN A 26 16.35 13.45 -34.71
N GLU A 27 16.37 12.25 -35.31
CA GLU A 27 15.22 11.34 -35.35
C GLU A 27 14.87 10.88 -33.92
N LEU A 28 15.86 10.41 -33.14
CA LEU A 28 15.65 9.96 -31.76
C LEU A 28 15.16 11.09 -30.83
N ASP A 29 15.70 12.31 -30.98
CA ASP A 29 15.22 13.48 -30.23
C ASP A 29 13.78 13.87 -30.61
N ARG A 30 13.42 13.76 -31.90
CA ARG A 30 12.03 13.95 -32.38
C ARG A 30 11.10 12.88 -31.84
N GLU A 31 11.52 11.62 -31.84
CA GLU A 31 10.76 10.51 -31.27
C GLU A 31 10.61 10.69 -29.76
N ALA A 32 11.67 11.06 -29.03
CA ALA A 32 11.61 11.31 -27.59
C ALA A 32 10.73 12.53 -27.23
N ALA A 33 10.73 13.57 -28.07
CA ALA A 33 9.83 14.72 -27.93
C ALA A 33 8.36 14.33 -28.27
N GLY A 34 8.14 13.42 -29.23
CA GLY A 34 6.82 12.88 -29.56
C GLY A 34 6.28 11.88 -28.53
N VAL A 35 7.15 11.06 -27.93
CA VAL A 35 6.82 10.08 -26.88
C VAL A 35 6.56 10.77 -25.54
N GLN A 36 7.10 11.98 -25.31
CA GLN A 36 6.66 12.83 -24.20
C GLN A 36 5.23 13.37 -24.37
N SER A 37 4.59 13.10 -25.52
CA SER A 37 3.22 13.47 -25.84
C SER A 37 2.32 12.31 -26.27
N VAL A 38 2.61 11.07 -25.84
CA VAL A 38 1.47 10.21 -25.44
C VAL A 38 0.92 10.82 -24.16
N ASP A 39 0.12 11.84 -24.44
CA ASP A 39 -0.62 12.69 -23.54
C ASP A 39 -1.28 11.80 -22.48
N LEU A 40 -0.67 11.71 -21.30
CA LEU A 40 -1.24 11.18 -20.06
C LEU A 40 -2.46 12.02 -19.59
N LYS A 41 -3.11 12.72 -20.51
CA LYS A 41 -4.17 13.70 -20.33
C LYS A 41 -5.52 13.18 -20.80
N GLU A 42 -5.54 12.10 -21.57
CA GLU A 42 -6.71 11.22 -21.66
C GLU A 42 -6.56 10.19 -20.54
N GLY A 43 -7.02 10.56 -19.34
CA GLY A 43 -6.83 9.81 -18.10
C GLY A 43 -6.89 8.29 -18.33
N GLY A 44 -5.76 7.61 -18.09
CA GLY A 44 -5.68 6.16 -18.24
C GLY A 44 -6.88 5.49 -17.59
N LEU A 45 -7.38 4.40 -18.18
CA LEU A 45 -8.63 3.79 -17.72
C LEU A 45 -8.49 3.37 -16.25
N PHE A 46 -9.15 4.08 -15.35
CA PHE A 46 -9.12 3.79 -13.92
C PHE A 46 -10.42 3.10 -13.54
N PHE A 47 -10.42 1.79 -13.43
CA PHE A 47 -11.58 1.05 -12.95
C PHE A 47 -11.52 0.85 -11.43
N CYS A 48 -12.66 0.98 -10.76
CA CYS A 48 -12.78 0.54 -9.38
C CYS A 48 -12.79 -0.99 -9.34
N GLN A 49 -11.84 -1.64 -8.68
CA GLN A 49 -11.77 -3.11 -8.62
C GLN A 49 -12.85 -3.76 -7.74
N ILE A 50 -13.63 -2.96 -7.00
CA ILE A 50 -14.67 -3.43 -6.10
C ILE A 50 -16.03 -3.49 -6.83
N CYS A 51 -16.37 -2.42 -7.56
CA CYS A 51 -17.65 -2.31 -8.28
C CYS A 51 -17.53 -2.26 -9.81
N HIS A 52 -16.31 -2.34 -10.35
CA HIS A 52 -15.97 -2.28 -11.79
C HIS A 52 -16.49 -1.02 -12.51
N ARG A 53 -16.72 0.07 -11.76
CA ARG A 53 -17.08 1.37 -12.34
C ARG A 53 -15.86 2.01 -12.98
N ASP A 54 -16.05 2.61 -14.16
CA ASP A 54 -15.06 3.51 -14.75
C ASP A 54 -14.96 4.81 -13.91
N LEU A 55 -13.74 5.15 -13.52
CA LEU A 55 -13.34 6.36 -12.80
C LEU A 55 -12.35 7.21 -13.60
N SER A 56 -12.18 6.93 -14.89
CA SER A 56 -11.22 7.57 -15.80
C SER A 56 -11.48 9.07 -15.94
N HIS A 57 -12.75 9.47 -15.81
CA HIS A 57 -13.21 10.87 -15.84
C HIS A 57 -13.18 11.56 -14.46
N MET A 58 -12.80 10.86 -13.39
CA MET A 58 -12.75 11.45 -12.05
C MET A 58 -11.38 12.08 -11.75
N THR A 59 -11.39 13.17 -10.98
CA THR A 59 -10.17 13.72 -10.38
C THR A 59 -9.55 12.69 -9.42
N PRO A 60 -8.23 12.76 -9.14
CA PRO A 60 -7.59 11.91 -8.13
C PRO A 60 -8.34 11.87 -6.80
N GLU A 61 -8.80 13.01 -6.31
CA GLU A 61 -9.58 13.11 -5.06
C GLU A 61 -10.95 12.44 -5.20
N GLY A 62 -11.62 12.59 -6.34
CA GLY A 62 -12.88 11.92 -6.65
C GLY A 62 -12.74 10.40 -6.69
N ARG A 63 -11.62 9.90 -7.24
CA ARG A 63 -11.29 8.46 -7.24
C ARG A 63 -11.09 7.94 -5.81
N THR A 64 -10.33 8.63 -4.98
CA THR A 64 -10.15 8.25 -3.56
C THR A 64 -11.49 8.23 -2.81
N GLN A 65 -12.33 9.24 -3.00
CA GLN A 65 -13.64 9.28 -2.36
C GLN A 65 -14.55 8.14 -2.83
N HIS A 66 -14.51 7.79 -4.11
CA HIS A 66 -15.23 6.63 -4.64
C HIS A 66 -14.74 5.33 -3.99
N LEU A 67 -13.42 5.11 -3.92
CA LEU A 67 -12.84 3.91 -3.33
C LEU A 67 -13.27 3.73 -1.87
N ASN A 68 -13.17 4.79 -1.07
CA ASN A 68 -13.57 4.75 0.34
C ASN A 68 -15.05 4.36 0.46
N ARG A 69 -15.94 5.06 -0.25
CA ARG A 69 -17.38 4.74 -0.23
C ARG A 69 -17.67 3.32 -0.70
N CYS A 70 -16.96 2.87 -1.74
CA CYS A 70 -17.17 1.55 -2.31
C CYS A 70 -16.72 0.44 -1.35
N LEU A 71 -15.67 0.69 -0.56
CA LEU A 71 -15.25 -0.17 0.54
C LEU A 71 -16.31 -0.20 1.64
N ASP A 72 -16.75 0.97 2.12
CA ASP A 72 -17.77 1.09 3.17
C ASP A 72 -19.04 0.29 2.82
N GLN A 73 -19.51 0.41 1.57
CA GLN A 73 -20.71 -0.30 1.08
C GLN A 73 -20.50 -1.81 0.95
N SER A 74 -19.29 -2.24 0.56
CA SER A 74 -18.96 -3.66 0.48
C SER A 74 -18.90 -4.31 1.86
N GLU A 75 -18.49 -3.57 2.89
CA GLU A 75 -18.48 -4.00 4.28
C GLU A 75 -19.89 -4.02 4.88
N GLU A 76 -20.74 -3.05 4.57
CA GLU A 76 -22.14 -3.03 5.03
C GLU A 76 -23.01 -4.11 4.37
N SER A 77 -22.68 -4.49 3.14
CA SER A 77 -23.32 -5.62 2.45
C SER A 77 -22.84 -6.98 2.97
N ALA A 78 -21.70 -7.02 3.66
CA ALA A 78 -21.32 -8.19 4.43
C ALA A 78 -22.12 -8.15 5.75
N PRO A 79 -22.82 -9.23 6.14
CA PRO A 79 -23.48 -9.26 7.44
C PRO A 79 -22.42 -8.99 8.51
N ALA A 80 -22.55 -7.87 9.23
CA ALA A 80 -21.66 -7.54 10.32
C ALA A 80 -21.56 -8.77 11.23
N PRO A 81 -20.35 -9.31 11.46
CA PRO A 81 -20.21 -10.46 12.34
C PRO A 81 -20.87 -10.08 13.68
N PRO A 82 -21.66 -10.97 14.28
CA PRO A 82 -22.32 -10.68 15.55
C PRO A 82 -21.27 -10.16 16.52
N PRO A 83 -21.58 -9.14 17.34
CA PRO A 83 -20.65 -8.63 18.33
C PRO A 83 -20.10 -9.83 19.10
N PRO A 84 -18.76 -9.98 19.20
CA PRO A 84 -18.19 -11.12 19.87
C PRO A 84 -18.81 -11.19 21.26
N PRO A 85 -19.30 -12.37 21.70
CA PRO A 85 -19.81 -12.51 23.06
C PRO A 85 -18.72 -12.01 24.02
N PRO A 86 -19.07 -11.37 25.15
CA PRO A 86 -18.09 -10.88 26.13
C PRO A 86 -17.16 -12.04 26.51
N GLY A 87 -16.03 -12.06 25.81
CA GLY A 87 -15.10 -13.17 25.77
C GLY A 87 -14.13 -12.96 26.90
N LEU A 88 -13.71 -14.06 27.52
CA LEU A 88 -12.65 -13.98 28.51
C LEU A 88 -11.41 -13.34 27.86
N PRO A 89 -10.76 -12.39 28.56
CA PRO A 89 -9.56 -11.75 28.03
C PRO A 89 -8.48 -12.81 27.73
N ASP A 90 -7.70 -12.59 26.68
CA ASP A 90 -6.59 -13.47 26.33
C ASP A 90 -5.46 -13.43 27.38
N CYS A 91 -4.45 -14.28 27.19
CA CYS A 91 -3.26 -14.29 28.04
C CYS A 91 -2.37 -13.07 27.71
N PRO A 92 -2.06 -12.17 28.65
CA PRO A 92 -1.25 -10.99 28.38
C PRO A 92 0.24 -11.30 28.12
N ILE A 93 0.66 -12.56 28.30
CA ILE A 93 2.03 -13.01 28.08
C ILE A 93 2.20 -13.62 26.68
N CYS A 94 1.21 -14.37 26.18
CA CYS A 94 1.31 -15.12 24.92
C CYS A 94 0.12 -14.97 23.95
N GLY A 95 -0.88 -14.14 24.27
CA GLY A 95 -2.06 -13.88 23.43
C GLY A 95 -3.06 -15.04 23.29
N LYS A 96 -2.88 -16.13 24.05
CA LYS A 96 -3.75 -17.31 23.94
C LYS A 96 -5.18 -16.99 24.41
N LYS A 97 -6.18 -17.35 23.60
CA LYS A 97 -7.62 -17.17 23.91
C LYS A 97 -8.17 -18.37 24.70
N PHE A 98 -9.14 -18.13 25.57
CA PHE A 98 -9.74 -19.17 26.42
C PHE A 98 -11.27 -19.19 26.33
N LYS A 99 -11.83 -20.40 26.43
CA LYS A 99 -13.29 -20.61 26.49
C LYS A 99 -13.83 -20.58 27.93
N THR A 100 -12.99 -20.84 28.93
CA THR A 100 -13.40 -20.89 30.35
C THR A 100 -12.37 -20.22 31.27
N GLN A 101 -12.84 -19.59 32.35
CA GLN A 101 -11.98 -18.89 33.31
C GLN A 101 -11.02 -19.86 34.01
N LYS A 102 -11.47 -21.09 34.29
CA LYS A 102 -10.65 -22.15 34.90
C LYS A 102 -9.45 -22.54 34.02
N SER A 103 -9.66 -22.67 32.71
CA SER A 103 -8.58 -22.95 31.76
C SER A 103 -7.58 -21.79 31.67
N ARG A 104 -8.10 -20.56 31.63
CA ARG A 104 -7.29 -19.33 31.65
C ARG A 104 -6.41 -19.25 32.88
N SER A 105 -6.96 -19.39 34.09
CA SER A 105 -6.19 -19.32 35.33
C SER A 105 -5.12 -20.41 35.43
N ALA A 106 -5.42 -21.63 34.98
CA ALA A 106 -4.46 -22.72 34.94
C ALA A 106 -3.34 -22.49 33.92
N HIS A 107 -3.63 -21.82 32.81
CA HIS A 107 -2.63 -21.43 31.83
C HIS A 107 -1.77 -20.26 32.34
N LEU A 108 -2.35 -19.18 32.87
CA LEU A 108 -1.61 -18.00 33.32
C LEU A 108 -0.52 -18.36 34.35
N LYS A 109 -0.83 -19.24 35.30
CA LYS A 109 0.14 -19.74 36.29
C LYS A 109 1.30 -20.47 35.63
N ARG A 110 1.04 -21.32 34.63
CA ARG A 110 2.07 -22.05 33.90
C ARG A 110 2.87 -21.14 32.98
N CYS A 111 2.18 -20.28 32.22
CA CYS A 111 2.78 -19.38 31.25
C CYS A 111 3.67 -18.32 31.90
N SER A 112 3.28 -17.78 33.07
CA SER A 112 4.15 -16.89 33.84
C SER A 112 5.40 -17.59 34.35
N SER A 113 5.28 -18.83 34.83
CA SER A 113 6.43 -19.61 35.29
C SER A 113 7.38 -19.96 34.13
N ASP A 114 6.82 -20.38 33.00
CA ASP A 114 7.56 -20.76 31.78
C ASP A 114 8.29 -19.56 31.14
N MET A 115 7.62 -18.42 31.08
CA MET A 115 8.17 -17.17 30.51
C MET A 115 8.98 -16.35 31.52
N GLY A 116 9.17 -16.84 32.75
CA GLY A 116 9.91 -16.13 33.80
C GLY A 116 9.28 -14.82 34.26
N VAL A 117 7.97 -14.64 34.07
CA VAL A 117 7.24 -13.44 34.46
C VAL A 117 6.93 -13.49 35.96
N ALA A 118 7.43 -12.49 36.71
CA ALA A 118 7.18 -12.39 38.14
C ALA A 118 5.67 -12.27 38.46
N PRO A 119 5.17 -12.87 39.55
CA PRO A 119 3.74 -12.84 39.89
C PRO A 119 3.14 -11.43 39.99
N ALA A 120 3.91 -10.46 40.51
CA ALA A 120 3.47 -9.07 40.60
C ALA A 120 3.22 -8.42 39.23
N VAL A 121 4.07 -8.72 38.24
CA VAL A 121 3.94 -8.22 36.87
C VAL A 121 2.74 -8.86 36.17
N LEU A 122 2.51 -10.16 36.39
CA LEU A 122 1.32 -10.84 35.90
C LEU A 122 0.04 -10.20 36.48
N LEU A 123 -0.01 -9.92 37.78
CA LEU A 123 -1.17 -9.27 38.41
C LEU A 123 -1.43 -7.87 37.84
N GLN A 124 -0.39 -7.08 37.63
CA GLN A 124 -0.53 -5.76 37.01
C GLN A 124 -1.06 -5.84 35.57
N ALA A 125 -0.57 -6.80 34.78
CA ALA A 125 -1.08 -7.03 33.42
C ALA A 125 -2.55 -7.47 33.43
N LEU A 126 -2.98 -8.24 34.42
CA LEU A 126 -4.38 -8.64 34.59
C LEU A 126 -5.29 -7.47 34.97
N HIS A 127 -4.84 -6.58 35.87
CA HIS A 127 -5.60 -5.37 36.22
C HIS A 127 -5.81 -4.48 35.00
N ARG A 128 -4.76 -4.27 34.21
CA ARG A 128 -4.87 -3.50 32.96
C ARG A 128 -5.87 -4.12 31.99
N GLN A 129 -5.86 -5.45 31.82
CA GLN A 129 -6.85 -6.15 31.00
C GLN A 129 -8.30 -5.99 31.50
N THR A 130 -8.52 -5.85 32.82
CA THR A 130 -9.87 -5.60 33.36
C THR A 130 -10.32 -4.15 33.24
N GLU A 131 -9.38 -3.20 33.20
CA GLU A 131 -9.65 -1.77 32.98
C GLU A 131 -9.89 -1.46 31.49
N GLU A 132 -9.17 -2.15 30.59
CA GLU A 132 -9.24 -2.01 29.13
C GLU A 132 -10.42 -2.76 28.49
N THR A 133 -11.14 -3.60 29.24
CA THR A 133 -12.42 -4.16 28.80
C THR A 133 -13.56 -3.22 29.21
N PRO A 134 -13.96 -2.22 28.39
CA PRO A 134 -15.22 -1.56 28.64
C PRO A 134 -16.29 -2.64 28.48
N ASN A 135 -16.99 -2.91 29.58
CA ASN A 135 -18.30 -3.51 29.56
C ASN A 135 -19.15 -2.64 28.63
N VAL A 136 -19.26 -3.03 27.34
CA VAL A 136 -20.21 -2.39 26.43
C VAL A 136 -21.58 -2.74 27.00
N PRO A 137 -22.31 -1.79 27.61
CA PRO A 137 -23.65 -2.10 28.06
C PRO A 137 -24.46 -2.35 26.80
N THR A 138 -25.03 -3.55 26.71
CA THR A 138 -26.04 -3.89 25.70
C THR A 138 -27.21 -2.93 25.86
N THR A 139 -27.18 -1.78 25.18
CA THR A 139 -28.34 -0.93 25.02
C THR A 139 -29.22 -1.58 23.96
N ASN A 140 -30.06 -2.52 24.40
CA ASN A 140 -31.34 -2.77 23.76
C ASN A 140 -32.12 -1.45 23.78
N THR A 141 -32.49 -0.93 22.62
CA THR A 141 -33.56 0.07 22.52
C THR A 141 -34.32 -0.17 21.22
N LEU A 142 -35.47 -0.83 21.42
CA LEU A 142 -36.78 -0.75 20.75
C LEU A 142 -36.83 -0.66 19.22
#